data_AF-K7K359-F1
#
_entry.id   AF-K7K359-F1
#
_cell.length_a   1.000
_cell.length_b   1.000
_cell.length_c   1.000
_cell.angle_alpha   90.00
_cell.angle_beta   90.00
_cell.angle_gamma   90.00
#
_symmetry.space_group_name_H-M   'P 1'
#
loop_
_entity.id
_entity.type
_entity.pdbx_description
1 polymer ?
#
loop_
_entity_poly.entity_id
_entity_poly.type
_entity_poly.pdbx_seq_one_letter_code
_entity_poly.pdbx_strand_id
1 'polypeptide(L)'
;MVASCVKGGGHVYDVSIEKSFYSLGGPYAMFAGKDASRALAKMSKNDDDISPSLDDLSDKEIDILNDWENKFQAKYPVVARVLN
;
A
#
# COMPACT_ATOMS: atom_id res chain seq x y z
N MET A 1 -11.88 -6.11 -2.95
CA MET A 1 -10.44 -6.37 -3.14
C MET A 1 -9.72 -5.30 -2.36
N VAL A 2 -9.00 -5.67 -1.32
CA VAL A 2 -8.36 -4.69 -0.42
C VAL A 2 -6.90 -4.53 -0.81
N ALA A 3 -6.38 -3.32 -0.77
CA ALA A 3 -4.93 -3.07 -0.74
C ALA A 3 -4.67 -2.29 0.55
N SER A 4 -3.71 -2.77 1.34
CA SER A 4 -3.36 -2.08 2.58
C SER A 4 -2.20 -1.14 2.30
N CYS A 5 -2.35 0.13 2.66
CA CYS A 5 -1.28 1.12 2.68
C CYS A 5 -1.18 1.64 4.12
N VAL A 6 -0.08 1.33 4.76
CA VAL A 6 0.12 1.34 6.21
C VAL A 6 1.36 2.14 6.53
N LYS A 7 1.20 3.43 6.79
CA LYS A 7 2.13 4.12 7.67
C LYS A 7 1.53 4.18 9.07
N GLY A 8 2.27 3.71 10.07
CA GLY A 8 2.08 4.08 11.49
C GLY A 8 0.68 3.84 12.09
N GLY A 9 0.04 2.72 11.76
CA GLY A 9 -1.28 2.37 12.32
C GLY A 9 -2.29 1.86 11.30
N GLY A 10 -1.86 1.67 10.05
CA GLY A 10 -2.44 0.79 9.06
C GLY A 10 -3.82 1.12 8.56
N HIS A 11 -3.93 1.79 7.43
CA HIS A 11 -5.20 2.00 6.76
C HIS A 11 -5.41 0.94 5.66
N VAL A 12 -6.51 0.22 5.74
CA VAL A 12 -6.90 -0.73 4.70
C VAL A 12 -7.86 -0.02 3.75
N TYR A 13 -7.48 0.09 2.49
CA TYR A 13 -8.27 0.77 1.47
C TYR A 13 -9.03 -0.24 0.61
N ASP A 14 -10.31 0.03 0.35
CA ASP A 14 -11.05 -0.74 -0.64
C ASP A 14 -10.78 -0.21 -2.04
N VAL A 15 -9.96 -0.95 -2.77
CA VAL A 15 -9.53 -0.63 -4.13
C VAL A 15 -10.41 -1.33 -5.18
N SER A 16 -11.58 -1.85 -4.80
CA SER A 16 -12.47 -2.57 -5.71
C SER A 16 -12.93 -1.74 -6.91
N ILE A 17 -12.98 -0.40 -6.78
CA ILE A 17 -13.30 0.51 -7.90
C ILE A 17 -12.25 0.44 -9.03
N GLU A 18 -11.00 0.11 -8.71
CA GLU A 18 -9.88 0.01 -9.66
C GLU A 18 -9.43 -1.43 -9.83
N LYS A 19 -10.40 -2.34 -9.90
CA LYS A 19 -10.16 -3.79 -9.99
C LYS A 19 -9.12 -4.14 -11.06
N SER A 20 -9.12 -3.50 -12.22
CA SER A 20 -8.17 -3.76 -13.32
C SER A 20 -6.69 -3.61 -12.91
N PHE A 21 -6.40 -2.79 -11.89
CA PHE A 21 -5.04 -2.60 -11.40
C PHE A 21 -4.60 -3.65 -10.39
N TYR A 22 -5.51 -4.02 -9.48
CA TYR A 22 -5.21 -4.91 -8.35
C TYR A 22 -5.65 -6.35 -8.58
N SER A 23 -6.47 -6.64 -9.58
CA SER A 23 -6.88 -8.00 -9.92
C SER A 23 -5.73 -8.82 -10.51
N LEU A 24 -5.88 -10.15 -10.53
CA LEU A 24 -4.93 -11.05 -11.16
C LEU A 24 -4.58 -10.57 -12.59
N GLY A 25 -3.28 -10.40 -12.87
CA GLY A 25 -2.76 -9.88 -14.14
C GLY A 25 -2.66 -8.35 -14.21
N GLY A 26 -3.21 -7.62 -13.23
CA GLY A 26 -3.03 -6.19 -13.08
C GLY A 26 -1.62 -5.82 -12.59
N PRO A 27 -1.13 -4.61 -12.89
CA PRO A 27 0.23 -4.18 -12.52
C PRO A 27 0.46 -4.06 -11.01
N TYR A 28 -0.60 -4.07 -10.19
CA TYR A 28 -0.57 -3.99 -8.73
C TYR A 28 -1.21 -5.22 -8.06
N ALA A 29 -1.33 -6.33 -8.80
CA ALA A 29 -1.93 -7.57 -8.29
C ALA A 29 -1.25 -8.09 -7.02
N MET A 30 0.07 -7.94 -6.94
CA MET A 30 0.86 -8.36 -5.79
C MET A 30 0.54 -7.59 -4.50
N PHE A 31 -0.02 -6.39 -4.59
CA PHE A 31 -0.41 -5.59 -3.42
C PHE A 31 -1.79 -5.94 -2.86
N ALA A 32 -2.58 -6.73 -3.60
CA ALA A 32 -3.91 -7.08 -3.15
C ALA A 32 -3.86 -8.01 -1.93
N GLY A 33 -4.53 -7.62 -0.85
CA GLY A 33 -4.60 -8.36 0.41
C GLY A 33 -3.32 -8.31 1.25
N LYS A 34 -2.31 -7.55 0.83
CA LYS A 34 -1.02 -7.43 1.52
C LYS A 34 -0.77 -6.00 1.99
N ASP A 35 0.18 -5.85 2.92
CA ASP A 35 0.73 -4.55 3.28
C ASP A 35 1.79 -4.12 2.24
N ALA A 36 1.43 -3.14 1.41
CA ALA A 36 2.28 -2.67 0.33
C ALA A 36 3.14 -1.46 0.72
N SER A 37 3.18 -1.08 1.99
CA SER A 37 3.78 0.19 2.43
C SER A 37 5.25 0.31 2.07
N ARG A 38 6.03 -0.71 2.37
CA ARG A 38 7.44 -0.77 1.98
C ARG A 38 7.61 -0.76 0.47
N ALA A 39 6.83 -1.56 -0.25
CA ALA A 39 6.90 -1.61 -1.71
C ALA A 39 6.55 -0.25 -2.34
N LEU A 40 5.56 0.47 -1.82
CA LEU A 40 5.18 1.81 -2.25
C LEU A 40 6.28 2.83 -1.94
N ALA A 41 6.85 2.78 -0.73
CA ALA A 41 7.97 3.63 -0.31
C ALA A 41 9.18 3.48 -1.23
N LYS A 42 9.54 2.23 -1.56
CA LYS A 42 10.66 1.88 -2.45
C LYS A 42 10.32 2.00 -3.93
N MET A 43 9.06 2.27 -4.28
CA MET A 43 8.51 2.20 -5.64
C MET A 43 8.83 0.85 -6.33
N SER A 44 8.81 -0.22 -5.54
CA SER A 44 9.15 -1.57 -5.96
C SER A 44 7.90 -2.38 -6.27
N LYS A 45 8.03 -3.32 -7.20
CA LYS A 45 7.03 -4.37 -7.49
C LYS A 45 7.57 -5.77 -7.17
N ASN A 46 8.71 -5.84 -6.49
CA ASN A 46 9.27 -7.12 -6.05
C ASN A 46 8.46 -7.64 -4.86
N ASP A 47 8.19 -8.95 -4.84
CA ASP A 47 7.44 -9.58 -3.74
C ASP A 47 8.24 -9.50 -2.43
N ASP A 48 9.57 -9.45 -2.49
CA ASP A 48 10.47 -9.26 -1.34
C ASP A 48 10.26 -7.92 -0.61
N ASP A 49 9.78 -6.89 -1.34
CA ASP A 49 9.53 -5.57 -0.77
C ASP A 49 8.10 -5.44 -0.20
N ILE A 50 7.28 -6.49 -0.28
CA ILE A 50 5.93 -6.51 0.29
C ILE A 50 6.02 -6.94 1.75
N SER A 51 6.31 -5.97 2.60
CA SER A 51 6.49 -6.15 4.03
C SER A 51 5.90 -4.96 4.81
N PRO A 52 5.34 -5.19 6.01
CA PRO A 52 4.89 -4.13 6.90
C PRO A 52 6.05 -3.38 7.58
N SER A 53 7.29 -3.89 7.54
CA SER A 53 8.43 -3.23 8.18
C SER A 53 8.91 -2.03 7.36
N LEU A 54 8.98 -0.89 8.05
CA LEU A 54 9.43 0.41 7.54
C LEU A 54 10.73 0.88 8.22
N ASP A 55 11.34 0.04 9.07
CA ASP A 55 12.38 0.45 10.01
C ASP A 55 13.71 0.87 9.36
N ASP A 56 13.99 0.38 8.16
CA ASP A 56 15.20 0.66 7.38
C ASP A 56 14.94 1.63 6.21
N LEU A 57 13.75 2.21 6.12
CA LEU A 57 13.46 3.20 5.09
C LEU A 57 14.10 4.55 5.42
N SER A 58 14.69 5.16 4.41
CA SER A 58 15.17 6.54 4.48
C SER A 58 14.02 7.54 4.57
N ASP A 59 14.28 8.75 5.08
CA ASP A 59 13.30 9.83 5.14
C ASP A 59 12.63 10.10 3.78
N LYS A 60 13.41 10.00 2.69
CA LYS A 60 12.90 10.15 1.31
C LYS A 60 11.90 9.06 0.93
N GLU A 61 12.16 7.81 1.31
CA GLU A 61 11.25 6.69 1.04
C GLU A 61 9.96 6.82 1.88
N ILE A 62 10.10 7.33 3.11
CA ILE A 62 8.96 7.66 3.97
C ILE A 62 8.12 8.80 3.37
N ASP A 63 8.72 9.81 2.77
CA ASP A 63 8.00 10.88 2.07
C ASP A 63 7.24 10.36 0.85
N ILE A 64 7.85 9.47 0.06
CA ILE A 64 7.17 8.79 -1.05
C ILE A 64 5.97 7.99 -0.55
N LEU A 65 6.10 7.29 0.59
CA LEU A 65 4.99 6.57 1.20
C LEU A 65 3.87 7.51 1.64
N ASN A 66 4.18 8.67 2.24
CA ASN A 66 3.18 9.67 2.62
C ASN A 66 2.39 10.16 1.39
N ASP A 67 3.08 10.42 0.28
CA ASP A 67 2.42 10.83 -0.97
C ASP A 67 1.48 9.75 -1.51
N TRP A 68 1.88 8.49 -1.40
CA TRP A 68 1.01 7.36 -1.75
C TRP A 68 -0.19 7.25 -0.83
N GLU A 69 0.00 7.39 0.49
CA GLU A 69 -1.10 7.37 1.46
C GLU A 69 -2.12 8.48 1.16
N ASN A 70 -1.66 9.72 0.93
CA ASN A 70 -2.52 10.84 0.55
C ASN A 70 -3.34 10.55 -0.72
N LYS A 71 -2.72 9.95 -1.75
CA LYS A 71 -3.41 9.54 -2.98
C LYS A 71 -4.45 8.46 -2.71
N PHE A 72 -4.15 7.50 -1.85
CA PHE A 72 -5.07 6.42 -1.50
C PHE A 72 -6.26 6.97 -0.69
N GLN A 73 -6.03 7.82 0.31
CA GLN A 73 -7.08 8.48 1.08
C GLN A 73 -8.01 9.33 0.21
N ALA A 74 -7.49 10.02 -0.80
CA ALA A 74 -8.29 10.81 -1.72
C ALA A 74 -9.13 9.96 -2.69
N LYS A 75 -8.69 8.72 -3.01
CA LYS A 75 -9.27 7.90 -4.09
C LYS A 75 -10.12 6.74 -3.59
N TYR A 76 -9.78 6.17 -2.45
CA TYR A 76 -10.36 4.92 -1.95
C TYR A 76 -10.91 5.09 -0.53
N PRO A 77 -12.07 4.52 -0.21
CA PRO A 77 -12.56 4.52 1.15
C PRO A 77 -11.70 3.62 2.04
N VAL A 78 -11.41 4.10 3.26
CA VAL A 78 -10.81 3.27 4.32
C VAL A 78 -11.88 2.33 4.86
N VAL A 79 -11.62 1.03 4.83
CA VAL A 79 -12.56 -0.01 5.28
C VAL A 79 -12.15 -0.66 6.60
N ALA A 80 -10.88 -0.59 6.96
CA ALA A 80 -10.38 -1.10 8.23
C ALA A 80 -9.10 -0.39 8.65
N ARG A 81 -8.73 -0.60 9.92
CA ARG A 81 -7.45 -0.22 10.48
C ARG A 81 -6.68 -1.46 10.93
N VAL A 82 -5.43 -1.62 10.51
CA VAL A 82 -4.54 -2.69 10.98
C VAL A 82 -3.95 -2.24 12.31
N LEU A 83 -4.32 -2.93 13.39
CA LEU A 83 -3.68 -2.76 14.68
C LEU A 83 -2.30 -3.42 14.62
N ASN A 84 -1.28 -2.64 14.91
CA ASN A 84 0.09 -3.12 15.02
C ASN A 84 0.47 -3.35 16.48
#